data_AF-A0A7Y1TJM2-F1
#
_entry.id   AF-A0A7Y1TJM2-F1
#
_cell.length_a   1.000
_cell.length_b   1.000
_cell.length_c   1.000
_cell.angle_alpha   90.00
_cell.angle_beta   90.00
_cell.angle_gamma   90.00
#
_symmetry.space_group_name_H-M   'P 1'
#
loop_
_entity.id
_entity.type
_entity.pdbx_description
1 polymer ?
#
loop_
_entity_poly.entity_id
_entity_poly.type
_entity_poly.pdbx_seq_one_letter_code
_entity_poly.pdbx_strand_id
1 'polypeptide(L)' 'MAISKQYLKTKPVVKVTFTVPAEDAKKVAVVGDFNNWNPKGSMLKKL' A
#
# COMPACT_ATOMS: atom_id res chain seq x y z
N MET A 1 8.33 7.36 6.64
CA MET A 1 6.92 7.23 6.20
C MET A 1 6.80 7.94 4.85
N ALA A 2 6.71 7.19 3.75
CA ALA A 2 6.62 7.78 2.42
C ALA A 2 5.47 7.12 1.65
N ILE A 3 4.43 7.90 1.36
CA ILE A 3 3.40 7.54 0.39
C ILE A 3 3.86 8.13 -0.93
N SER A 4 4.24 7.28 -1.88
CA SER A 4 4.62 7.71 -3.22
C SER A 4 3.45 7.54 -4.18
N LYS A 5 3.09 8.61 -4.89
CA LYS A 5 2.02 8.61 -5.90
C LYS A 5 2.65 8.77 -7.27
N GLN A 6 2.54 7.72 -8.09
CA GLN A 6 2.98 7.75 -9.48
C GLN A 6 1.74 7.86 -10.39
N TYR A 7 1.62 8.99 -11.07
CA TYR A 7 0.57 9.23 -12.06
C TYR A 7 0.99 8.60 -13.39
N LEU A 8 0.20 7.64 -13.90
CA LEU A 8 0.48 7.06 -15.22
C LEU A 8 0.05 8.05 -16.30
N LYS A 9 0.96 8.45 -17.19
CA LYS A 9 0.63 9.36 -18.31
C LYS A 9 -0.25 8.69 -19.37
N THR A 10 -0.24 7.36 -19.43
CA THR A 10 -0.92 6.57 -20.46
C THR A 10 -2.31 6.08 -20.06
N LYS A 11 -2.67 6.16 -18.77
CA LYS A 11 -3.96 5.70 -18.24
C LYS A 11 -4.38 6.60 -17.08
N PRO A 12 -5.69 6.88 -16.88
CA PRO A 12 -6.18 7.69 -15.75
C PRO A 12 -6.14 6.90 -14.44
N VAL A 13 -4.97 6.37 -14.09
CA VAL A 13 -4.72 5.52 -12.93
C VAL A 13 -3.51 6.07 -12.18
N VAL A 14 -3.61 6.13 -10.86
CA VAL A 14 -2.54 6.54 -9.97
C VAL A 14 -2.04 5.31 -9.22
N LYS A 15 -0.75 4.98 -9.37
CA LYS A 15 -0.12 3.91 -8.61
C LYS A 15 0.40 4.49 -7.29
N VAL A 16 -0.17 4.04 -6.18
CA VAL A 16 0.23 4.47 -4.84
C VAL A 16 1.08 3.38 -4.19
N THR A 17 2.31 3.72 -3.80
CA THR A 17 3.22 2.84 -3.07
C THR A 17 3.27 3.28 -1.61
N PHE A 18 2.97 2.36 -0.69
CA PHE A 18 3.03 2.59 0.75
C PHE A 18 4.31 1.98 1.31
N THR A 19 5.18 2.80 1.89
CA THR A 19 6.41 2.33 2.57
C THR A 19 6.31 2.65 4.05
N VAL A 20 6.31 1.60 4.89
CA VAL A 20 6.31 1.71 6.34
C VAL A 20 7.54 1.03 6.93
N PRO A 21 8.26 1.66 7.87
CA PRO A 21 9.28 0.99 8.65
C PRO A 21 8.59 -0.01 9.58
N ALA A 22 8.85 -1.28 9.34
CA ALA A 22 8.21 -2.41 10.00
C ALA A 22 9.29 -3.32 10.63
N GLU A 23 10.11 -2.74 11.50
CA GLU A 23 11.24 -3.44 12.13
C GLU A 23 10.75 -4.60 13.01
N ASP A 24 9.72 -4.36 13.84
CA ASP A 24 9.13 -5.37 14.74
C ASP A 24 7.84 -6.03 14.22
N ALA A 25 7.29 -5.57 13.10
CA ALA A 25 6.00 -6.07 12.62
C ALA A 25 6.17 -7.35 11.78
N LYS A 26 5.53 -8.46 12.22
CA LYS A 26 5.52 -9.74 11.49
C LYS A 26 4.75 -9.69 10.17
N LYS A 27 3.68 -8.88 10.11
CA LYS A 27 2.80 -8.72 8.96
C LYS A 27 2.28 -7.29 8.93
N VAL A 28 2.30 -6.69 7.76
CA VAL A 28 1.73 -5.36 7.51
C VAL A 28 0.76 -5.48 6.35
N ALA A 29 -0.43 -4.91 6.47
CA ALA A 29 -1.40 -4.82 5.40
C ALA A 29 -1.89 -3.38 5.26
N VAL A 30 -2.11 -2.94 4.03
CA VAL A 30 -2.80 -1.68 3.77
C VAL A 30 -4.29 -1.95 3.79
N VAL A 31 -5.01 -1.28 4.68
CA VAL A 31 -6.47 -1.37 4.78
C VAL A 31 -7.07 0.01 4.60
N GLY A 32 -8.24 0.05 3.95
CA GLY A 32 -8.98 1.27 3.72
C GLY A 32 -10.31 0.98 3.03
N ASP A 33 -11.04 2.04 2.79
CA ASP A 33 -12.29 2.10 2.02
C ASP A 33 -12.19 1.42 0.65
N PHE A 34 -11.05 1.57 -0.04
CA PHE A 34 -10.80 0.94 -1.35
C PHE A 34 -10.72 -0.61 -1.33
N ASN A 35 -10.57 -1.21 -0.14
CA ASN A 35 -10.51 -2.65 0.06
C ASN A 35 -11.47 -3.10 1.17
N ASN A 36 -12.54 -2.34 1.43
CA ASN A 36 -13.55 -2.63 2.45
C ASN A 36 -12.95 -2.95 3.84
N TRP A 37 -11.87 -2.26 4.22
CA TRP A 37 -11.15 -2.50 5.48
C TRP A 37 -10.65 -3.95 5.66
N ASN A 38 -10.46 -4.70 4.57
CA ASN A 38 -10.09 -6.11 4.63
C ASN A 38 -8.57 -6.31 4.77
N PRO A 39 -8.07 -6.81 5.92
CA PRO A 39 -6.63 -7.00 6.15
C PRO A 39 -6.00 -8.14 5.33
N LYS A 40 -6.80 -9.00 4.70
CA LYS A 40 -6.29 -10.11 3.87
C LYS A 40 -6.04 -9.73 2.41
N GLY A 41 -6.68 -8.67 1.91
CA GLY A 41 -6.65 -8.32 0.49
C GLY A 41 -5.41 -7.55 0.03
N SER A 42 -4.62 -6.98 0.95
CA SER A 42 -3.56 -6.03 0.61
C SER A 42 -2.37 -6.13 1.58
N MET A 43 -1.78 -7.32 1.70
CA MET A 43 -0.55 -7.52 2.49
C MET A 43 0.65 -6.90 1.80
N LEU A 44 1.42 -6.10 2.55
CA LEU A 44 2.71 -5.57 2.12
C LEU A 44 3.78 -6.65 2.27
N LYS A 45 4.62 -6.81 1.25
CA LYS A 45 5.83 -7.62 1.36
C LYS A 45 6.89 -6.84 2.14
N LYS A 46 7.58 -7.52 3.06
CA LYS A 46 8.79 -7.01 3.69
C LYS A 46 9.85 -6.87 2.59
N LEU A 47 10.35 -5.65 2.41
CA LEU A 47 11.50 -5.33 1.55
C LEU A 47 12.78 -5.40 2.37
#